data_AF-A0A953YLD3-F1
#
_entry.id   AF-A0A953YLD3-F1
#
_cell.length_a   1.000
_cell.length_b   1.000
_cell.length_c   1.000
_cell.angle_alpha   90.00
_cell.angle_beta   90.00
_cell.angle_gamma   90.00
#
_symmetry.space_group_name_H-M   'P 1'
#
loop_
_entity.id
_entity.type
_entity.pdbx_description
1 polymer ?
#
loop_
_entity_poly.entity_id
_entity_poly.type
_entity_poly.pdbx_seq_one_letter_code
_entity_poly.pdbx_strand_id
1 'polypeptide(L)'
;VARQFDGPVKLKVHLAPPLFAERDPDTGQLKKRAYGAWVLRAMALLARAKRLRGTRWDPFGRSEERRAERQLIESYMATVDELIAGLGPDSHALAVEIARVPEQIRGYGHVKAAAISAAKAREAELLARFRAGPELKSAAE
;
A
#
# COMPACT_ATOMS: atom_id res chain seq x y z
N VAL A 1 6.61 -25.04 -21.11
CA VAL A 1 7.79 -24.14 -21.25
C VAL A 1 8.84 -24.76 -22.16
N ALA A 2 9.48 -25.89 -21.84
CA ALA A 2 10.56 -26.46 -22.69
C ALA A 2 10.15 -26.87 -24.11
N ARG A 3 8.85 -27.05 -24.40
CA ARG A 3 8.33 -27.33 -25.76
C ARG A 3 8.16 -26.08 -26.64
N GLN A 4 8.31 -24.87 -26.09
CA GLN A 4 8.08 -23.59 -26.78
C GLN A 4 9.37 -22.87 -27.17
N PHE A 5 10.53 -23.39 -26.79
CA PHE A 5 11.82 -22.76 -27.01
C PHE A 5 12.80 -23.81 -27.53
N ASP A 6 13.59 -23.44 -28.53
CA ASP A 6 14.60 -24.31 -29.11
C ASP A 6 15.92 -24.21 -28.32
N GLY A 7 16.56 -25.34 -28.04
CA GLY A 7 17.80 -25.43 -27.24
C GLY A 7 17.64 -25.44 -25.70
N PRO A 8 18.75 -25.48 -24.95
CA PRO A 8 18.74 -25.60 -23.48
C PRO A 8 18.26 -24.31 -22.80
N VAL A 9 17.01 -24.32 -22.31
CA VAL A 9 16.37 -23.15 -21.67
C VAL A 9 16.82 -22.99 -20.20
N LYS A 10 17.32 -21.81 -19.85
CA LYS A 10 17.58 -21.42 -18.44
C LYS A 10 16.58 -20.36 -18.00
N LEU A 11 15.69 -20.71 -17.08
CA LEU A 11 14.74 -19.76 -16.50
C LEU A 11 15.46 -18.81 -15.53
N LYS A 12 15.27 -17.51 -15.73
CA LYS A 12 15.67 -16.46 -14.80
C LYS A 12 14.46 -15.63 -14.39
N VAL A 13 14.38 -15.27 -13.12
CA VAL A 13 13.34 -14.41 -12.56
C VAL A 13 13.99 -13.12 -12.08
N HIS A 14 13.47 -11.98 -12.53
CA HIS A 14 13.95 -10.67 -12.10
C HIS A 14 13.20 -10.25 -10.84
N LEU A 15 13.92 -10.16 -9.71
CA LEU A 15 13.35 -9.78 -8.42
C LEU A 15 14.17 -8.65 -7.82
N ALA A 16 13.52 -7.83 -7.01
CA ALA A 16 14.17 -6.87 -6.12
C ALA A 16 13.73 -7.20 -4.68
N PRO A 17 14.35 -8.21 -4.03
CA PRO A 17 13.93 -8.64 -2.70
C PRO A 17 14.06 -7.49 -1.69
N PRO A 18 13.00 -7.11 -0.97
CA PRO A 18 13.00 -5.89 -0.16
C PRO A 18 14.00 -5.89 1.00
N LEU A 19 14.48 -7.07 1.42
CA LEU A 19 15.44 -7.21 2.51
C LEU A 19 16.90 -6.99 2.09
N PHE A 20 17.24 -7.26 0.83
CA PHE A 20 18.64 -7.32 0.38
C PHE A 20 18.88 -6.72 -1.01
N ALA A 21 17.85 -6.19 -1.66
CA ALA A 21 18.01 -5.51 -2.94
C ALA A 21 18.72 -4.18 -2.72
N GLU A 22 19.79 -4.01 -3.48
CA GLU A 22 20.58 -2.78 -3.49
C GLU A 22 19.72 -1.63 -4.03
N ARG A 23 19.83 -0.46 -3.39
CA ARG A 23 19.20 0.74 -3.89
C ARG A 23 20.11 1.38 -4.92
N ASP A 24 19.51 1.87 -5.99
CA ASP A 24 20.18 2.68 -6.97
C ASP A 24 20.60 4.02 -6.33
N PRO A 25 21.87 4.44 -6.44
CA PRO A 25 22.37 5.65 -5.79
C PRO A 25 21.77 6.93 -6.37
N ASP A 26 21.37 6.92 -7.65
CA ASP A 26 20.85 8.10 -8.34
C ASP A 26 19.32 8.23 -8.16
N THR A 27 18.61 7.10 -8.16
CA THR A 27 17.13 7.09 -8.09
C THR A 27 16.57 6.67 -6.72
N GLY A 28 17.39 6.08 -5.85
CA GLY A 28 16.97 5.53 -4.55
C GLY A 28 16.11 4.27 -4.63
N GLN A 29 15.84 3.74 -5.84
CA GLN A 29 14.92 2.63 -6.07
C GLN A 29 15.62 1.27 -5.97
N LEU A 30 14.87 0.20 -5.65
CA LEU A 30 15.44 -1.15 -5.57
C LEU A 30 15.83 -1.69 -6.96
N LYS A 31 17.10 -2.07 -7.12
CA LYS A 31 17.62 -2.67 -8.36
C LYS A 31 17.13 -4.12 -8.51
N LYS A 32 16.53 -4.43 -9.66
CA LYS A 32 16.14 -5.80 -10.02
C LYS A 32 17.37 -6.62 -10.37
N ARG A 33 17.51 -7.81 -9.77
CA ARG A 33 18.56 -8.78 -10.09
C ARG A 33 17.95 -10.06 -10.66
N ALA A 34 18.68 -10.70 -11.57
CA ALA A 34 18.26 -11.95 -12.17
C ALA A 34 18.64 -13.13 -11.26
N TYR A 35 17.65 -13.89 -10.83
CA TYR A 35 17.82 -15.11 -10.05
C TYR A 35 17.52 -16.33 -10.91
N GLY A 36 18.32 -17.39 -10.78
CA GLY A 36 18.10 -18.64 -11.52
C GLY A 36 16.87 -19.42 -11.03
N ALA A 37 16.59 -20.56 -11.66
CA ALA A 37 15.44 -21.41 -11.37
C ALA A 37 15.31 -21.85 -9.89
N TRP A 38 16.39 -21.83 -9.10
CA TRP A 38 16.35 -22.12 -7.67
C TRP A 38 15.38 -21.20 -6.90
N VAL A 39 15.17 -19.97 -7.38
CA VAL A 39 14.29 -19.01 -6.72
C VAL A 39 12.84 -19.49 -6.66
N LEU A 40 12.40 -20.30 -7.63
CA LEU A 40 11.05 -20.88 -7.61
C LEU A 40 10.86 -21.82 -6.43
N ARG A 41 11.89 -22.61 -6.08
CA ARG A 41 11.87 -23.49 -4.91
C ARG A 41 11.84 -22.67 -3.62
N ALA A 42 12.61 -21.58 -3.57
CA ALA A 42 12.58 -20.64 -2.44
C ALA A 42 11.18 -19.99 -2.28
N MET A 43 10.55 -19.55 -3.37
CA MET A 43 9.19 -19.02 -3.36
C MET A 43 8.15 -20.06 -2.90
N ALA A 44 8.30 -21.33 -3.29
CA ALA A 44 7.43 -22.40 -2.82
C ALA A 44 7.55 -22.64 -1.30
N LEU A 45 8.76 -22.54 -0.75
CA LEU A 45 8.97 -22.60 0.70
C LEU A 45 8.35 -21.38 1.41
N LEU A 46 8.55 -20.18 0.87
CA LEU A 46 7.91 -18.95 1.38
C LEU A 46 6.38 -19.01 1.34
N ALA A 47 5.80 -19.66 0.32
CA ALA A 47 4.36 -19.85 0.22
C ALA A 47 3.81 -20.70 1.38
N ARG A 48 4.56 -21.71 1.83
CA ARG A 48 4.21 -22.54 3.01
C ARG A 48 4.36 -21.75 4.31
N ALA A 49 5.32 -20.82 4.36
CA ALA A 49 5.52 -19.90 5.47
C ALA A 49 4.51 -18.74 5.54
N LYS A 50 3.46 -18.73 4.71
CA LYS A 50 2.44 -17.64 4.70
C LYS A 50 1.80 -17.38 6.06
N ARG A 51 1.74 -18.39 6.95
CA ARG A 51 1.20 -18.29 8.31
C ARG A 51 2.05 -17.39 9.22
N LEU A 52 3.32 -17.16 8.89
CA LEU A 52 4.18 -16.25 9.65
C LEU A 52 3.85 -14.78 9.40
N ARG A 53 3.12 -14.45 8.32
CA ARG A 53 2.76 -13.06 8.00
C ARG A 53 1.93 -12.47 9.15
N GLY A 54 2.28 -11.24 9.54
CA GLY A 54 1.61 -10.56 10.67
C GLY A 54 2.07 -11.03 12.06
N THR A 55 2.91 -12.07 12.16
CA THR A 55 3.48 -12.51 13.44
C THR A 55 4.84 -11.84 13.71
N ARG A 56 5.38 -11.96 14.94
CA ARG A 56 6.72 -11.46 15.29
C ARG A 56 7.84 -12.06 14.43
N TRP A 57 7.57 -13.22 13.82
CA TRP A 57 8.49 -14.01 13.00
C TRP A 57 8.37 -13.69 11.50
N ASP A 58 7.63 -12.65 11.12
CA ASP A 58 7.55 -12.17 9.74
C ASP A 58 8.82 -11.38 9.36
N PRO A 59 9.77 -11.94 8.59
CA PRO A 59 10.98 -11.21 8.23
C PRO A 59 10.68 -10.01 7.33
N PHE A 60 9.57 -10.03 6.58
CA PHE A 60 9.16 -8.94 5.69
C PHE A 60 8.28 -7.91 6.39
N GLY A 61 7.72 -8.25 7.56
CA GLY A 61 6.75 -7.41 8.27
C GLY A 61 7.35 -6.19 8.96
N ARG A 62 8.69 -6.08 9.03
CA ARG A 62 9.39 -4.95 9.66
C ARG A 62 9.86 -3.89 8.67
N SER A 63 9.65 -4.08 7.37
CA SER A 63 9.99 -3.04 6.39
C SER A 63 9.10 -1.81 6.60
N GLU A 64 9.62 -0.64 6.26
CA GLU A 64 8.88 0.62 6.35
C GLU A 64 7.58 0.57 5.52
N GLU A 65 7.65 -0.01 4.32
CA GLU A 65 6.48 -0.20 3.45
C GLU A 65 5.39 -1.04 4.14
N ARG A 66 5.75 -2.19 4.74
CA ARG A 66 4.77 -3.05 5.42
C ARG A 66 4.22 -2.41 6.70
N ARG A 67 5.02 -1.65 7.43
CA ARG A 67 4.55 -0.87 8.60
C ARG A 67 3.55 0.20 8.18
N ALA A 68 3.87 0.97 7.15
CA ALA A 68 2.99 2.00 6.62
C ALA A 68 1.67 1.42 6.10
N GLU A 69 1.71 0.28 5.42
CA GLU A 69 0.49 -0.42 4.97
C GLU A 69 -0.41 -0.86 6.13
N ARG A 70 0.17 -1.38 7.22
CA ARG A 70 -0.61 -1.77 8.41
C ARG A 70 -1.20 -0.56 9.12
N GLN A 71 -0.40 0.50 9.28
CA GLN A 71 -0.88 1.76 9.85
C GLN A 71 -2.02 2.35 9.02
N LEU A 72 -1.98 2.22 7.69
CA LEU A 72 -3.05 2.70 6.81
C LEU A 72 -4.40 2.01 7.10
N ILE A 73 -4.38 0.71 7.45
CA ILE A 73 -5.59 -0.02 7.85
C ILE A 73 -6.14 0.54 9.15
N GLU A 74 -5.30 0.69 10.16
CA GLU A 74 -5.69 1.22 11.48
C GLU A 74 -6.22 2.66 11.36
N SER A 75 -5.54 3.51 10.59
CA SER A 75 -5.98 4.88 10.32
C SER A 75 -7.31 4.91 9.59
N TYR A 76 -7.51 4.06 8.58
CA TYR A 76 -8.80 3.99 7.87
C TYR A 76 -9.94 3.56 8.78
N MET A 77 -9.73 2.56 9.65
CA MET A 77 -10.73 2.14 10.62
C MET A 77 -11.11 3.29 11.57
N ALA A 78 -10.10 4.01 12.09
CA ALA A 78 -10.34 5.17 12.94
C ALA A 78 -11.09 6.30 12.20
N THR A 79 -10.75 6.57 10.94
CA THR A 79 -11.49 7.52 10.10
C THR A 79 -12.94 7.06 9.95
N VAL A 80 -13.20 5.80 9.65
CA VAL A 80 -14.57 5.26 9.51
C VAL A 80 -15.36 5.38 10.82
N ASP A 81 -14.77 5.07 11.96
CA ASP A 81 -15.41 5.23 13.27
C ASP A 81 -15.79 6.70 13.53
N GLU A 82 -14.91 7.64 13.20
CA GLU A 82 -15.18 9.08 13.30
C GLU A 82 -16.34 9.51 12.38
N LEU A 83 -16.34 9.03 11.13
CA LEU A 83 -17.39 9.34 10.16
C LEU A 83 -18.75 8.84 10.62
N ILE A 84 -18.83 7.63 11.18
CA ILE A 84 -20.06 7.05 11.70
C ILE A 84 -20.59 7.87 12.89
N ALA A 85 -19.71 8.33 13.78
CA ALA A 85 -20.09 9.14 14.93
C ALA A 85 -20.65 10.52 14.54
N GLY A 86 -20.16 11.11 13.44
CA GLY A 86 -20.61 12.42 12.92
C GLY A 86 -21.62 12.34 11.77
N LEU A 87 -22.19 11.16 11.51
CA LEU A 87 -23.03 10.94 10.32
C LEU A 87 -24.42 11.56 10.50
N GLY A 88 -24.81 12.38 9.53
CA GLY A 88 -26.14 12.95 9.41
C GLY A 88 -26.54 13.09 7.94
N PRO A 89 -27.78 13.51 7.65
CA PRO A 89 -28.28 13.65 6.28
C PRO A 89 -27.39 14.55 5.41
N ASP A 90 -26.91 15.66 5.98
CA ASP A 90 -26.11 16.66 5.27
C ASP A 90 -24.61 16.31 5.20
N SER A 91 -24.13 15.38 6.03
CA SER A 91 -22.74 14.96 6.07
C SER A 91 -22.48 13.64 5.35
N HIS A 92 -23.53 12.88 5.00
CA HIS A 92 -23.43 11.57 4.34
C HIS A 92 -22.60 11.59 3.05
N ALA A 93 -22.87 12.55 2.15
CA ALA A 93 -22.13 12.63 0.89
C ALA A 93 -20.62 12.85 1.10
N LEU A 94 -20.27 13.70 2.06
CA LEU A 94 -18.88 13.99 2.42
C LEU A 94 -18.22 12.79 3.11
N ALA A 95 -18.92 12.10 4.01
CA ALA A 95 -18.44 10.88 4.65
C ALA A 95 -18.12 9.79 3.61
N VAL A 96 -18.98 9.61 2.60
CA VAL A 96 -18.72 8.68 1.49
C VAL A 96 -17.50 9.11 0.68
N GLU A 97 -17.32 10.41 0.41
CA GLU A 97 -16.14 10.91 -0.29
C GLU A 97 -14.85 10.59 0.48
N ILE A 98 -14.84 10.84 1.80
CA ILE A 98 -13.70 10.51 2.68
C ILE A 98 -13.41 9.01 2.66
N ALA A 99 -14.45 8.17 2.81
CA ALA A 99 -14.30 6.72 2.82
C ALA A 99 -13.76 6.13 1.51
N ARG A 100 -13.88 6.86 0.38
CA ARG A 100 -13.36 6.47 -0.94
C ARG A 100 -11.91 6.89 -1.18
N VAL A 101 -11.34 7.79 -0.37
CA VAL A 101 -9.95 8.25 -0.55
C VAL A 101 -8.92 7.10 -0.66
N PRO A 102 -8.99 6.02 0.14
CA PRO A 102 -8.05 4.91 0.03
C PRO A 102 -8.06 4.21 -1.34
N GLU A 103 -9.16 4.26 -2.11
CA GLU A 103 -9.26 3.64 -3.44
C GLU A 103 -8.31 4.28 -4.48
N GLN A 104 -7.81 5.49 -4.18
CA GLN A 104 -6.83 6.20 -4.99
C GLN A 104 -5.41 5.68 -4.79
N ILE A 105 -5.15 4.93 -3.70
CA ILE A 105 -3.83 4.38 -3.40
C ILE A 105 -3.60 3.13 -4.25
N ARG A 106 -2.96 3.33 -5.41
CA ARG A 106 -2.65 2.28 -6.39
C ARG A 106 -1.15 2.18 -6.67
N GLY A 107 -0.75 1.08 -7.33
CA GLY A 107 0.63 0.81 -7.70
C GLY A 107 1.45 0.13 -6.60
N TYR A 108 2.77 0.11 -6.78
CA TYR A 108 3.72 -0.60 -5.92
C TYR A 108 4.96 0.24 -5.65
N GLY A 109 5.64 0.00 -4.52
CA GLY A 109 6.89 0.67 -4.16
C GLY A 109 6.73 2.20 -4.10
N HIS A 110 7.61 2.92 -4.81
CA HIS A 110 7.63 4.39 -4.78
C HIS A 110 6.35 5.03 -5.34
N VAL A 111 5.70 4.41 -6.34
CA VAL A 111 4.42 4.89 -6.88
C VAL A 111 3.34 4.85 -5.81
N LYS A 112 3.29 3.76 -5.03
CA LYS A 112 2.37 3.62 -3.91
C LYS A 112 2.68 4.61 -2.80
N ALA A 113 3.95 4.82 -2.48
CA ALA A 113 4.35 5.79 -1.45
C ALA A 113 3.90 7.22 -1.80
N ALA A 114 4.08 7.63 -3.06
CA ALA A 114 3.57 8.93 -3.54
C ALA A 114 2.04 9.00 -3.48
N ALA A 115 1.34 7.95 -3.91
CA ALA A 115 -0.12 7.88 -3.84
C ALA A 115 -0.64 7.94 -2.40
N ILE A 116 0.02 7.28 -1.44
CA ILE A 116 -0.31 7.39 -0.01
C ILE A 116 -0.18 8.84 0.46
N SER A 117 0.89 9.54 0.10
CA SER A 117 1.09 10.94 0.51
C SER A 117 -0.02 11.85 -0.03
N ALA A 118 -0.38 11.70 -1.32
CA ALA A 118 -1.45 12.47 -1.93
C ALA A 118 -2.81 12.16 -1.29
N ALA A 119 -3.10 10.87 -1.06
CA ALA A 119 -4.34 10.43 -0.41
C ALA A 119 -4.47 10.98 1.01
N LYS A 120 -3.41 10.96 1.82
CA LYS A 120 -3.43 11.53 3.18
C LYS A 120 -3.68 13.03 3.18
N ALA A 121 -3.12 13.77 2.22
CA ALA A 121 -3.39 15.19 2.09
C ALA A 121 -4.86 15.46 1.76
N ARG A 122 -5.45 14.67 0.84
CA ARG A 122 -6.87 14.78 0.48
C ARG A 122 -7.79 14.37 1.63
N GLU A 123 -7.47 13.30 2.34
CA GLU A 123 -8.20 12.86 3.53
C GLU A 123 -8.23 13.96 4.59
N ALA A 124 -7.09 14.58 4.89
CA ALA A 124 -7.00 15.67 5.86
C ALA A 124 -7.85 16.88 5.47
N GLU A 125 -7.84 17.28 4.20
CA GLU A 125 -8.68 18.36 3.67
C GLU A 125 -10.18 18.05 3.86
N LEU A 126 -10.60 16.84 3.52
CA LEU A 126 -12.01 16.45 3.60
C LEU A 126 -12.47 16.26 5.06
N LEU A 127 -11.64 15.69 5.92
CA LEU A 127 -11.93 15.57 7.36
C LEU A 127 -12.05 16.94 8.04
N ALA A 128 -11.23 17.91 7.65
CA ALA A 128 -11.37 19.28 8.16
C ALA A 128 -12.74 19.87 7.79
N ARG A 129 -13.20 19.65 6.56
CA ARG A 129 -14.55 20.06 6.12
C ARG A 129 -15.66 19.32 6.86
N PHE A 130 -15.47 18.02 7.12
CA PHE A 130 -16.45 17.20 7.83
C PHE A 130 -16.62 17.68 9.29
N ARG A 131 -15.52 17.96 9.96
CA ARG A 131 -15.50 18.47 11.35
C ARG A 131 -16.04 19.89 11.48
N ALA A 132 -15.90 20.71 10.44
CA ALA A 132 -16.38 22.09 10.42
C ALA A 132 -17.93 22.20 10.43
N GLY A 133 -18.63 21.14 10.05
CA GLY A 133 -20.09 21.13 10.00
C GLY A 133 -20.70 22.04 8.90
N PRO A 134 -22.03 22.05 8.78
CA PRO A 134 -22.74 22.77 7.71
C PRO A 134 -22.68 24.31 7.82
N GLU A 135 -22.37 24.88 8.99
CA GLU A 135 -22.58 26.32 9.25
C GLU A 135 -21.60 27.26 8.53
N LEU A 136 -20.38 26.80 8.20
CA LEU A 136 -19.38 27.61 7.51
C LEU A 136 -19.70 27.88 6.02
N LYS A 137 -20.72 27.23 5.44
CA LYS A 137 -21.21 27.56 4.09
C LYS A 137 -22.09 28.81 4.06
N SER A 138 -22.69 29.22 5.17
CA SER A 138 -23.58 30.40 5.21
C SER A 138 -22.86 31.74 5.43
N ALA A 139 -21.60 31.70 5.87
CA ALA A 139 -20.82 32.92 6.17
C ALA A 139 -20.01 33.46 4.98
N ALA A 140 -20.11 32.82 3.81
CA ALA A 140 -19.36 33.17 2.59
C ALA A 140 -20.26 33.50 1.39
N GLU A 141 -21.56 33.70 1.61
CA GLU A 141 -22.53 34.17 0.60
C GLU A 141 -23.03 35.59 0.94
#